data_AF-A0A2R3Z967-F1
#
_entry.id   AF-A0A2R3Z967-F1
#
_cell.length_a   1.000
_cell.length_b   1.000
_cell.length_c   1.000
_cell.angle_alpha   90.00
_cell.angle_beta   90.00
_cell.angle_gamma   90.00
#
_symmetry.space_group_name_H-M   'P 1'
#
loop_
_entity.id
_entity.type
_entity.pdbx_description
1 polymer ?
#
loop_
_entity_poly.entity_id
_entity_poly.type
_entity_poly.pdbx_seq_one_letter_code
_entity_poly.pdbx_strand_id
1 'polypeptide(L)'
;MCLHIRQGLSTGIATKRIRHYVDWASKKFLIPHIQKEEEFLTHQDKNTRIKRAMANHRRILRLLTCSCEDIKVLNLLEEELEVHINFEEKIVYKEIEENSTSTKNTSHYVSTEENSCKWKDPFWES
;
A
#
# COMPACT_ATOMS: atom_id res chain seq x y z
N MET A 1 -6.55 0.35 -2.94
CA MET A 1 -6.46 1.62 -2.17
C MET A 1 -6.10 2.82 -3.03
N CYS A 2 -4.92 2.85 -3.66
CA CYS A 2 -4.42 3.96 -4.50
C CYS A 2 -5.46 4.49 -5.50
N LEU A 3 -6.02 3.61 -6.35
CA LEU A 3 -7.04 3.96 -7.34
C LEU A 3 -8.30 4.61 -6.73
N HIS A 4 -8.76 4.15 -5.57
CA HIS A 4 -9.94 4.72 -4.92
C HIS A 4 -9.64 6.11 -4.34
N ILE A 5 -8.44 6.36 -3.82
CA ILE A 5 -8.02 7.71 -3.39
C ILE A 5 -8.02 8.64 -4.61
N ARG A 6 -7.36 8.22 -5.70
CA ARG A 6 -7.29 8.97 -6.96
C ARG A 6 -8.67 9.30 -7.52
N GLN A 7 -9.56 8.31 -7.56
CA GLN A 7 -10.94 8.49 -8.05
C GLN A 7 -11.74 9.45 -7.16
N GLY A 8 -11.62 9.34 -5.84
CA GLY A 8 -12.32 10.24 -4.93
C GLY A 8 -11.87 11.69 -5.09
N LEU A 9 -10.56 11.91 -5.25
CA LEU A 9 -9.99 13.24 -5.46
C LEU A 9 -10.40 13.83 -6.83
N SER A 10 -10.36 13.05 -7.90
CA SER A 10 -10.70 13.52 -9.26
C SER A 10 -12.18 13.86 -9.44
N THR A 11 -13.06 13.17 -8.70
CA THR A 11 -14.51 13.38 -8.73
C THR A 11 -15.02 14.38 -7.69
N GLY A 12 -14.12 15.00 -6.93
CA GLY A 12 -14.49 16.02 -5.94
C GLY A 12 -15.21 15.47 -4.70
N ILE A 13 -15.02 14.18 -4.39
CA ILE A 13 -15.55 13.59 -3.15
C ILE A 13 -14.94 14.31 -1.94
N ALA A 14 -15.77 14.57 -0.93
CA ALA A 14 -15.33 15.19 0.31
C ALA A 14 -14.10 14.45 0.90
N THR A 15 -13.02 15.17 1.16
CA THR A 15 -11.74 14.60 1.64
C THR A 15 -11.91 13.75 2.89
N LYS A 16 -12.87 14.11 3.76
CA LYS A 16 -13.29 13.33 4.91
C LYS A 16 -13.74 11.89 4.58
N ARG A 17 -14.56 11.73 3.53
CA ARG A 17 -15.04 10.39 3.09
C ARG A 17 -13.88 9.55 2.59
N ILE A 18 -12.97 10.16 1.83
CA ILE A 18 -11.76 9.52 1.34
C ILE A 18 -10.87 9.11 2.54
N ARG A 19 -10.63 10.02 3.49
CA ARG A 19 -9.83 9.76 4.71
C ARG A 19 -10.39 8.60 5.52
N HIS A 20 -11.70 8.55 5.76
CA HIS A 20 -12.32 7.42 6.47
C HIS A 20 -12.10 6.07 5.77
N TYR A 21 -12.19 6.06 4.44
CA TYR A 21 -11.86 4.85 3.66
C TYR A 21 -10.39 4.48 3.81
N VAL A 22 -9.48 5.46 3.71
CA VAL A 22 -8.04 5.23 3.92
C VAL A 22 -7.79 4.65 5.30
N ASP A 23 -8.32 5.24 6.37
CA ASP A 23 -8.14 4.74 7.74
C ASP A 23 -8.56 3.28 7.88
N TRP A 24 -9.74 2.95 7.35
CA TRP A 24 -10.27 1.60 7.38
C TRP A 24 -9.41 0.63 6.56
N ALA A 25 -9.15 0.96 5.29
CA ALA A 25 -8.42 0.09 4.38
C ALA A 25 -6.96 -0.08 4.82
N SER A 26 -6.34 0.95 5.39
CA SER A 26 -4.97 0.90 5.87
C SER A 26 -4.82 0.01 7.07
N LYS A 27 -5.72 0.15 8.06
CA LYS A 27 -5.73 -0.72 9.24
C LYS A 27 -5.97 -2.18 8.88
N LYS A 28 -6.84 -2.42 7.89
CA LYS A 28 -7.29 -3.77 7.55
C LYS A 28 -6.34 -4.51 6.60
N PHE A 29 -5.76 -3.81 5.63
CA PHE A 29 -5.02 -4.45 4.53
C PHE A 29 -3.56 -3.98 4.45
N LEU A 30 -3.32 -2.67 4.42
CA LEU A 30 -2.00 -2.12 4.13
C LEU A 30 -0.99 -2.30 5.27
N ILE A 31 -1.38 -1.98 6.51
CA ILE A 31 -0.48 -2.12 7.67
C ILE A 31 -0.11 -3.59 7.90
N PRO A 32 -1.06 -4.55 7.89
CA PRO A 32 -0.71 -5.97 7.97
C PRO A 32 0.19 -6.46 6.84
N HIS A 33 0.03 -5.93 5.63
CA HIS A 33 0.89 -6.25 4.49
C HIS A 33 2.32 -5.74 4.71
N ILE A 34 2.49 -4.45 5.02
CA ILE A 34 3.79 -3.83 5.32
C ILE A 34 4.52 -4.58 6.45
N GLN A 35 3.81 -5.00 7.50
CA GLN A 35 4.43 -5.74 8.61
C GLN A 35 4.99 -7.09 8.17
N LYS A 36 4.24 -7.85 7.35
CA LYS A 36 4.71 -9.13 6.80
C LYS A 36 5.90 -8.94 5.87
N GLU A 37 5.87 -7.89 5.04
CA GLU A 37 6.98 -7.57 4.15
C GLU A 37 8.23 -7.16 4.91
N GLU A 38 8.11 -6.30 5.92
CA GLU A 38 9.25 -5.91 6.76
C GLU A 38 9.87 -7.13 7.46
N GLU A 39 9.05 -8.03 8.02
CA GLU A 39 9.54 -9.28 8.61
C GLU A 39 10.36 -10.08 7.59
N PHE A 40 9.87 -10.27 6.36
CA PHE A 40 10.62 -10.95 5.31
C PHE A 40 11.91 -10.21 4.92
N LEU A 41 11.82 -8.91 4.66
CA LEU A 41 12.93 -8.07 4.18
C LEU A 41 14.06 -7.94 5.21
N THR A 42 13.76 -8.04 6.52
CA THR A 42 14.82 -8.02 7.55
C THR A 42 15.75 -9.23 7.52
N HIS A 43 15.31 -10.36 6.94
CA HIS A 43 16.12 -11.57 6.79
C HIS A 43 16.95 -11.57 5.50
N GLN A 44 16.74 -10.60 4.62
CA GLN A 44 17.47 -10.46 3.36
C GLN A 44 18.74 -9.61 3.53
N ASP A 45 19.75 -9.87 2.71
CA ASP A 45 20.99 -9.09 2.72
C ASP A 45 20.72 -7.62 2.43
N LYS A 46 21.19 -6.74 3.33
CA LYS A 46 20.91 -5.29 3.29
C LYS A 46 21.53 -4.61 2.08
N ASN A 47 20.84 -4.66 0.95
CA ASN A 47 21.18 -3.92 -0.26
C ASN A 47 20.44 -2.57 -0.31
N THR A 48 20.77 -1.74 -1.31
CA THR A 48 20.16 -0.42 -1.51
C THR A 48 18.64 -0.49 -1.75
N ARG A 49 18.14 -1.61 -2.28
CA ARG A 49 16.73 -1.81 -2.63
C ARG A 49 15.86 -2.06 -1.40
N ILE A 50 16.30 -2.91 -0.47
CA ILE A 50 15.63 -3.14 0.82
C ILE A 50 15.57 -1.84 1.62
N LYS A 51 16.67 -1.07 1.65
CA LYS A 51 16.69 0.25 2.30
C LYS A 51 15.66 1.21 1.70
N ARG A 52 15.44 1.14 0.38
CA ARG A 52 14.43 1.93 -0.32
C ARG A 52 13.01 1.46 0.00
N ALA A 53 12.73 0.15 -0.02
CA ALA A 53 11.44 -0.41 0.38
C ALA A 53 11.03 0.08 1.78
N MET A 54 11.91 -0.13 2.78
CA MET A 54 11.65 0.31 4.15
C MET A 54 11.50 1.84 4.27
N ALA A 55 12.18 2.63 3.43
CA ALA A 55 12.01 4.07 3.41
C ALA A 55 10.62 4.47 2.89
N ASN A 56 10.12 3.80 1.85
CA ASN A 56 8.77 4.01 1.33
C ASN A 56 7.72 3.64 2.39
N HIS A 57 7.87 2.49 3.07
CA HIS A 57 6.96 2.07 4.14
C HIS A 57 6.85 3.13 5.23
N ARG A 58 7.99 3.65 5.71
CA ARG A 58 8.02 4.71 6.72
C ARG A 58 7.29 5.99 6.26
N ARG A 59 7.42 6.37 4.99
CA ARG A 59 6.73 7.55 4.44
C ARG A 59 5.22 7.35 4.42
N ILE A 60 4.77 6.22 3.90
CA ILE A 60 3.36 5.85 3.87
C ILE A 60 2.77 5.82 5.28
N LEU A 61 3.40 5.11 6.22
CA LEU A 61 2.95 5.04 7.61
C LEU A 61 2.87 6.42 8.26
N ARG A 62 3.83 7.31 8.01
CA ARG A 62 3.80 8.68 8.52
C ARG A 62 2.60 9.46 7.99
N LEU A 63 2.30 9.36 6.69
CA LEU A 63 1.12 10.01 6.09
C LEU A 63 -0.19 9.46 6.63
N LEU A 64 -0.22 8.16 6.95
CA LEU A 64 -1.38 7.52 7.59
C LEU A 64 -1.59 7.97 9.04
N THR A 65 -0.52 8.27 9.78
CA THR A 65 -0.63 8.80 11.15
C THR A 65 -1.08 10.26 11.22
N CYS A 66 -1.02 11.01 10.10
CA CYS A 66 -1.63 12.33 10.07
C CYS A 66 -3.16 12.19 10.11
N SER A 67 -3.78 12.68 11.18
CA SER A 67 -5.25 12.73 11.31
C SER A 67 -5.89 13.83 10.44
N CYS A 68 -5.15 14.38 9.48
CA CYS A 68 -5.58 15.50 8.66
C CYS A 68 -6.41 15.00 7.47
N GLU A 69 -7.58 15.61 7.27
CA GLU A 69 -8.44 15.43 6.09
C GLU A 69 -7.97 16.34 4.92
N ASP A 70 -6.68 16.71 4.89
CA ASP A 70 -6.10 17.65 3.93
C ASP A 70 -5.94 16.97 2.56
N ILE A 71 -6.46 17.62 1.52
CA ILE A 71 -6.35 17.19 0.13
C ILE A 71 -4.89 16.98 -0.30
N LYS A 72 -3.95 17.78 0.19
CA LYS A 72 -2.52 17.65 -0.11
C LYS A 72 -1.94 16.37 0.48
N VAL A 73 -2.37 16.00 1.69
CA VAL A 73 -1.93 14.76 2.34
C VAL A 73 -2.49 13.54 1.63
N LEU A 74 -3.76 13.61 1.19
CA LEU A 74 -4.37 12.53 0.41
C LEU A 74 -3.70 12.35 -0.96
N ASN A 75 -3.37 13.43 -1.67
CA ASN A 75 -2.58 13.37 -2.90
C ASN A 75 -1.20 12.76 -2.65
N LEU A 76 -0.46 13.25 -1.65
CA LEU A 76 0.87 12.74 -1.36
C LEU A 76 0.85 11.26 -0.93
N LEU A 77 -0.18 10.83 -0.20
CA LEU A 77 -0.36 9.43 0.15
C LEU A 77 -0.61 8.57 -1.09
N GLU A 78 -1.42 9.06 -2.03
CA GLU A 78 -1.69 8.39 -3.29
C GLU A 78 -0.42 8.23 -4.13
N GLU A 79 0.37 9.30 -4.28
CA GLU A 79 1.66 9.28 -4.98
C GLU A 79 2.66 8.29 -4.34
N GLU A 80 2.82 8.32 -3.01
CA GLU A 80 3.75 7.43 -2.30
C GLU A 80 3.29 5.96 -2.39
N LEU A 81 1.98 5.69 -2.37
CA LEU A 81 1.42 4.35 -2.61
C LEU A 81 1.74 3.87 -4.02
N GLU A 82 1.56 4.70 -5.05
CA GLU A 82 1.86 4.31 -6.42
C GLU A 82 3.36 4.06 -6.64
N VAL A 83 4.22 4.88 -6.05
CA VAL A 83 5.68 4.67 -6.09
C VAL A 83 6.07 3.35 -5.42
N HIS A 84 5.45 3.03 -4.28
CA HIS A 84 5.70 1.79 -3.55
C HIS A 84 5.23 0.56 -4.33
N ILE A 85 3.98 0.54 -4.81
CA ILE A 85 3.42 -0.56 -5.61
C ILE A 85 4.29 -0.82 -6.85
N ASN A 86 4.62 0.24 -7.60
CA ASN A 86 5.46 0.10 -8.80
C ASN A 86 6.87 -0.42 -8.47
N PHE A 87 7.44 0.01 -7.34
CA PHE A 87 8.76 -0.45 -6.92
C PHE A 87 8.73 -1.93 -6.58
N GLU A 88 7.70 -2.40 -5.88
CA GLU A 88 7.57 -3.81 -5.52
C GLU A 88 7.36 -4.70 -6.73
N GLU A 89 6.40 -4.34 -7.59
CA GLU A 89 6.09 -5.10 -8.80
C GLU A 89 7.28 -5.20 -9.74
N LYS A 90 7.98 -4.09 -9.99
CA LYS A 90 9.02 -4.06 -11.03
C LYS A 90 10.38 -4.50 -10.53
N ILE A 91 10.64 -4.37 -9.23
CA ILE A 91 11.97 -4.56 -8.65
C ILE A 91 11.97 -5.74 -7.67
N VAL A 92 11.17 -5.68 -6.61
CA VAL A 92 11.23 -6.65 -5.50
C VAL A 92 10.72 -8.02 -5.94
N TYR A 93 9.52 -8.09 -6.53
CA TYR A 93 8.95 -9.35 -6.98
C TYR A 93 9.72 -9.97 -8.14
N LYS A 94 10.20 -9.13 -9.07
CA LYS A 94 11.05 -9.58 -10.17
C LYS A 94 12.35 -10.23 -9.67
N GLU A 95 13.02 -9.64 -8.68
CA GLU A 95 14.24 -10.23 -8.09
C GLU A 95 13.97 -11.51 -7.31
N ILE A 96 12.83 -11.59 -6.60
CA ILE A 96 12.45 -12.83 -5.91
C ILE A 96 12.21 -13.95 -6.93
N GLU A 97 11.54 -13.67 -8.05
CA GLU A 97 11.32 -14.64 -9.12
C GLU A 97 12.62 -15.07 -9.80
N GLU A 98 13.54 -14.14 -10.08
CA GLU A 98 14.82 -14.42 -10.73
C GLU A 98 15.79 -15.23 -9.83
N ASN A 99 15.76 -15.01 -8.52
CA ASN A 99 16.64 -15.72 -7.56
C ASN A 99 16.05 -17.04 -7.05
N SER A 100 14.77 -17.31 -7.28
CA SER A 100 14.11 -18.54 -6.84
C SER A 100 14.28 -19.64 -7.89
N THR A 101 15.28 -20.51 -7.72
CA THR A 101 15.45 -21.73 -8.55
C THR A 101 14.31 -22.76 -8.34
N SER A 102 13.45 -22.54 -7.35
CA SER A 102 12.25 -23.33 -7.09
C SER A 102 11.00 -22.48 -7.21
N THR A 103 10.12 -22.88 -8.12
CA THR A 103 8.72 -22.45 -8.26
C THR A 103 7.97 -22.52 -6.92
N LYS A 104 8.01 -21.45 -6.12
CA LYS A 104 7.08 -21.27 -5.00
C LYS A 104 6.53 -19.85 -5.00
N ASN A 105 5.44 -19.71 -5.74
CA ASN A 105 4.28 -18.87 -5.45
C ASN A 105 4.58 -17.46 -4.91
N THR A 106 4.95 -16.53 -5.80
CA THR A 106 4.76 -15.08 -5.58
C THR A 106 3.31 -14.71 -5.25
N SER A 107 2.35 -15.61 -5.54
CA SER A 107 0.94 -15.56 -5.11
C SER A 107 0.72 -15.41 -3.60
N HIS A 108 1.68 -15.77 -2.73
CA HIS A 108 1.50 -15.64 -1.27
C HIS A 108 1.50 -14.18 -0.78
N TYR A 109 2.09 -13.25 -1.53
CA TYR A 109 2.13 -11.82 -1.17
C TYR A 109 0.90 -11.05 -1.67
N VAL A 110 0.24 -11.54 -2.73
CA VAL A 110 -0.91 -10.88 -3.38
C VAL A 110 -2.26 -11.23 -2.73
N SER A 111 -2.34 -12.28 -1.91
CA SER A 111 -3.58 -12.66 -1.25
C SER A 111 -3.80 -11.88 0.04
N THR A 112 -4.48 -10.74 -0.07
CA THR A 112 -5.33 -10.30 1.04
C THR A 112 -6.54 -11.21 1.04
N GLU A 113 -6.65 -12.09 2.04
CA GLU A 113 -7.87 -12.86 2.25
C GLU A 113 -9.08 -11.91 2.14
N GLU A 114 -9.94 -12.16 1.15
CA GLU A 114 -11.24 -11.50 0.98
C GLU A 114 -12.19 -11.94 2.11
N ASN A 115 -11.84 -11.62 3.35
CA ASN A 115 -12.73 -11.80 4.48
C ASN A 115 -13.76 -10.67 4.47
N SER A 116 -14.88 -10.94 3.78
CA SER A 116 -16.30 -10.57 3.97
C SER A 116 -16.71 -9.13 4.34
N CYS A 117 -15.79 -8.28 4.74
CA CYS A 117 -16.05 -6.96 5.25
C CYS A 117 -15.67 -5.96 4.14
N LYS A 118 -16.72 -5.57 3.41
CA LYS A 118 -16.71 -4.51 2.42
C LYS A 118 -16.69 -3.14 3.11
N TRP A 119 -16.14 -2.15 2.42
CA TRP A 119 -16.25 -0.76 2.88
C TRP A 119 -17.71 -0.30 2.83
N LYS A 120 -18.14 0.45 3.84
CA LYS A 120 -19.54 0.86 4.02
C LYS A 120 -19.97 2.02 3.11
N ASP A 121 -19.02 2.71 2.48
CA ASP A 121 -19.26 3.93 1.70
C ASP A 121 -18.46 3.91 0.37
N PRO A 122 -18.85 3.08 -0.61
CA PRO A 122 -18.12 2.89 -1.86
C PRO A 122 -18.27 4.09 -2.81
N PHE A 123 -17.72 5.24 -2.42
CA PHE A 123 -17.82 6.51 -3.14
C PHE A 123 -17.24 6.47 -4.57
N TRP A 124 -16.55 5.40 -4.96
CA TRP A 124 -15.96 5.18 -6.27
C TRP A 124 -16.90 4.50 -7.28
N GLU A 125 -18.09 4.06 -6.86
CA GLU A 125 -19.09 3.39 -7.73
C GLU A 125 -20.13 4.37 -8.31
N SER A 126 -19.89 5.68 -8.16
CA SER A 126 -20.81 6.77 -8.55
C SER A 126 -20.59 7.25 -9.98
#